data_AF-A0A641RP63-F1
#
_entry.id   AF-A0A641RP63-F1
#
_cell.length_a   1.000
_cell.length_b   1.000
_cell.length_c   1.000
_cell.angle_alpha   90.00
_cell.angle_beta   90.00
_cell.angle_gamma   90.00
#
_symmetry.space_group_name_H-M   'P 1'
#
loop_
_entity.id
_entity.type
_entity.pdbx_description
1 polymer ?
#
loop_
_entity_poly.entity_id
_entity_poly.type
_entity_poly.pdbx_seq_one_letter_code
_entity_poly.pdbx_strand_id
1 'polypeptide(L)'
;MKITIVAGARPNFMKIAPITRAIEAARALGKSISYRLVYTGRKDDTSLDASLFSDLDMKAPDVYLGVESSNPTSLTAGIMVAFEQELTENPAHVVLVVDDLTATMSCAIVAKKQG
;
A
#
# COMPACT_ATOMS: atom_id res chain seq x y z
N MET A 1 12.22 0.73 -12.47
CA MET A 1 11.80 1.36 -11.19
C MET A 1 10.63 0.58 -10.61
N LYS A 2 10.73 0.14 -9.35
CA LYS A 2 9.69 -0.63 -8.65
C LYS A 2 9.11 0.21 -7.52
N ILE A 3 7.80 0.43 -7.55
CA ILE A 3 7.08 1.28 -6.58
C ILE A 3 6.25 0.39 -5.65
N THR A 4 6.39 0.56 -4.34
CA THR A 4 5.46 -0.01 -3.36
C THR A 4 4.46 1.06 -2.96
N ILE A 5 3.20 0.88 -3.30
CA ILE A 5 2.12 1.81 -2.97
C ILE A 5 1.35 1.25 -1.77
N VAL A 6 1.19 2.06 -0.73
CA VAL A 6 0.59 1.64 0.54
C VAL A 6 -0.81 2.24 0.70
N ALA A 7 -1.78 1.40 1.05
CA ALA A 7 -3.12 1.78 1.45
C ALA A 7 -3.34 1.42 2.93
N GLY A 8 -3.84 2.39 3.71
CA GLY A 8 -4.21 2.19 5.12
C GLY A 8 -5.71 1.94 5.34
N ALA A 9 -6.57 2.40 4.42
CA ALA A 9 -8.01 2.23 4.50
C ALA A 9 -8.69 2.30 3.11
N ARG A 10 -9.98 1.95 3.05
CA ARG A 10 -10.82 2.01 1.84
C ARG A 10 -10.66 3.30 1.01
N PRO A 11 -10.70 4.52 1.59
CA PRO A 11 -10.58 5.75 0.80
C PRO A 11 -9.26 5.90 0.05
N ASN A 12 -8.19 5.24 0.49
CA ASN A 12 -6.92 5.30 -0.21
C ASN A 12 -7.00 4.60 -1.57
N PHE A 13 -7.78 3.52 -1.73
CA PHE A 13 -7.89 2.82 -3.02
C PHE A 13 -8.49 3.71 -4.12
N MET A 14 -9.48 4.55 -3.78
CA MET A 14 -10.05 5.52 -4.72
C MET A 14 -9.00 6.52 -5.23
N LYS A 15 -8.05 6.91 -4.37
CA LYS A 15 -6.94 7.82 -4.69
C LYS A 15 -5.80 7.11 -5.44
N ILE A 16 -5.55 5.83 -5.12
CA ILE A 16 -4.49 5.01 -5.71
C ILE A 16 -4.86 4.54 -7.13
N ALA A 17 -6.13 4.21 -7.38
CA ALA A 17 -6.59 3.72 -8.68
C ALA A 17 -6.09 4.55 -9.89
N PRO A 18 -6.27 5.88 -9.95
CA PRO A 18 -5.74 6.68 -11.06
C PRO A 18 -4.20 6.65 -11.16
N ILE A 19 -3.48 6.52 -10.05
CA ILE A 19 -2.01 6.41 -10.04
C ILE A 19 -1.58 5.09 -10.67
N THR A 20 -2.23 3.98 -10.31
CA THR A 20 -1.93 2.66 -10.88
C THR A 20 -2.17 2.61 -12.39
N ARG A 21 -3.28 3.21 -12.87
CA ARG A 21 -3.57 3.36 -14.30
C ARG A 21 -2.48 4.16 -15.03
N ALA A 22 -1.97 5.23 -14.43
CA ALA A 22 -0.87 6.00 -15.01
C ALA A 22 0.43 5.19 -15.11
N ILE A 23 0.75 4.40 -14.08
CA ILE A 23 1.93 3.51 -14.09
C ILE A 23 1.78 2.43 -15.17
N GLU A 24 0.60 1.84 -15.31
CA GLU A 24 0.29 0.84 -16.34
C GLU A 24 0.40 1.44 -17.76
N ALA A 25 -0.16 2.62 -17.99
CA ALA A 25 -0.03 3.32 -19.26
C ALA A 25 1.45 3.60 -19.60
N ALA A 26 2.25 4.05 -18.63
CA ALA A 26 3.68 4.28 -18.82
C ALA A 26 4.43 2.97 -19.14
N ARG A 27 4.07 1.86 -18.48
CA ARG A 27 4.63 0.54 -18.74
C ARG A 27 4.30 0.06 -20.15
N ALA A 28 3.07 0.27 -20.62
CA ALA A 28 2.63 -0.05 -21.99
C ALA A 28 3.40 0.75 -23.06
N LEU A 29 3.87 1.96 -22.72
CA LEU A 29 4.75 2.78 -23.57
C LEU A 29 6.24 2.37 -23.50
N GLY A 30 6.56 1.22 -22.90
CA GLY A 30 7.92 0.67 -22.82
C GLY A 30 8.78 1.25 -21.70
N LYS A 31 8.22 2.02 -20.76
CA LYS A 31 8.97 2.45 -19.57
C LYS A 31 9.18 1.26 -18.63
N SER A 32 10.42 1.11 -18.15
CA SER A 32 10.74 0.12 -17.11
C SER A 32 10.27 0.60 -15.73
N ILE A 33 8.95 0.54 -15.51
CA ILE A 33 8.27 0.91 -14.27
C ILE A 33 7.25 -0.16 -13.89
N SER A 34 7.16 -0.46 -12.60
CA SER A 34 6.18 -1.40 -12.05
C SER A 34 5.74 -0.94 -10.67
N TYR A 35 4.58 -1.44 -10.23
CA TYR A 35 4.08 -1.19 -8.89
C TYR A 35 3.54 -2.46 -8.24
N ARG A 36 3.47 -2.41 -6.91
CA ARG A 36 2.73 -3.33 -6.08
C ARG A 36 1.92 -2.57 -5.04
N LEU A 37 0.84 -3.18 -4.59
CA LEU A 37 -0.11 -2.66 -3.62
C LEU A 37 0.04 -3.42 -2.31
N VAL A 38 0.25 -2.67 -1.22
CA VAL A 38 0.26 -3.19 0.15
C VAL A 38 -0.92 -2.57 0.87
N TYR A 39 -1.79 -3.40 1.42
CA TYR A 39 -2.83 -2.96 2.36
C TYR A 39 -2.39 -3.27 3.78
N THR A 40 -2.47 -2.30 4.69
CA THR A 40 -2.02 -2.54 6.08
C THR A 40 -3.02 -3.38 6.90
N GLY A 41 -4.29 -3.40 6.49
CA GLY A 41 -5.35 -4.18 7.15
C GLY A 41 -5.38 -5.65 6.74
N ARG A 42 -6.43 -6.34 7.16
CA ARG A 42 -6.64 -7.77 6.87
C ARG A 42 -7.23 -8.02 5.48
N LYS A 43 -7.08 -9.26 5.00
CA LYS A 43 -7.63 -9.71 3.72
C LYS A 43 -9.16 -9.90 3.77
N ASP A 44 -9.69 -10.24 4.93
CA ASP A 44 -11.12 -10.41 5.22
C ASP A 44 -11.75 -9.15 5.81
N ASP A 45 -11.13 -7.98 5.62
CA ASP A 45 -11.65 -6.70 6.09
C ASP A 45 -12.99 -6.37 5.42
N THR A 46 -14.06 -6.52 6.19
CA THR A 46 -15.45 -6.29 5.75
C THR A 46 -15.75 -4.86 5.35
N SER A 47 -14.86 -3.89 5.69
CA SER A 47 -15.01 -2.51 5.25
C SER A 47 -14.64 -2.33 3.77
N LEU A 48 -13.89 -3.26 3.18
CA LEU A 48 -13.64 -3.29 1.74
C LEU A 48 -14.76 -4.05 1.03
N ASP A 49 -15.60 -3.32 0.31
CA ASP A 49 -16.66 -3.93 -0.50
C ASP A 49 -16.07 -4.95 -1.47
N ALA A 50 -16.74 -6.09 -1.66
CA ALA A 50 -16.29 -7.15 -2.56
C ALA A 50 -16.11 -6.66 -4.01
N SER A 51 -16.85 -5.63 -4.42
CA SER A 51 -16.78 -5.01 -5.76
C SER A 51 -15.78 -3.86 -5.86
N LEU A 52 -15.16 -3.40 -4.75
CA LEU A 52 -14.34 -2.18 -4.74
C LEU A 52 -13.28 -2.17 -5.84
N PHE A 53 -12.54 -3.27 -5.99
CA PHE A 53 -11.44 -3.37 -6.93
C PHE A 53 -11.93 -3.44 -8.38
N SER A 54 -13.04 -4.15 -8.64
CA SER A 54 -13.66 -4.16 -9.98
C SER A 54 -14.23 -2.80 -10.35
N ASP A 55 -14.89 -2.12 -9.41
CA ASP A 55 -15.51 -0.81 -9.65
C ASP A 55 -14.48 0.28 -9.94
N LEU A 56 -13.27 0.15 -9.38
CA LEU A 56 -12.16 1.06 -9.60
C LEU A 56 -11.29 0.71 -10.82
N ASP A 57 -11.59 -0.41 -11.50
CA ASP A 57 -10.74 -1.03 -12.53
C ASP A 57 -9.28 -1.13 -12.04
N MET A 58 -9.11 -1.73 -10.85
CA MET A 58 -7.81 -1.94 -10.24
C MET A 58 -7.67 -3.36 -9.71
N LYS A 59 -6.43 -3.85 -9.64
CA LYS A 59 -6.15 -5.13 -8.99
C LYS A 59 -6.31 -5.02 -7.46
N ALA A 60 -6.62 -6.14 -6.82
CA ALA A 60 -6.54 -6.26 -5.37
C ALA A 60 -5.08 -6.10 -4.86
N PRO A 61 -4.88 -5.77 -3.56
CA PRO A 61 -3.57 -5.75 -2.93
C PRO A 61 -2.76 -7.03 -3.17
N ASP A 62 -1.47 -6.84 -3.46
CA ASP A 62 -0.53 -7.95 -3.57
C ASP A 62 -0.21 -8.54 -2.18
N VAL A 63 -0.23 -7.68 -1.15
CA VAL A 63 0.04 -8.04 0.25
C VAL A 63 -0.95 -7.36 1.18
N TYR A 64 -1.34 -8.11 2.22
CA TYR A 64 -2.15 -7.65 3.35
C TYR A 64 -1.31 -7.83 4.62
N LEU A 65 -0.96 -6.75 5.31
CA LEU A 65 -0.14 -6.84 6.52
C LEU A 65 -0.93 -7.40 7.72
N GLY A 66 -2.27 -7.36 7.66
CA GLY A 66 -3.14 -7.93 8.69
C GLY A 66 -3.06 -7.22 10.04
N VAL A 67 -2.61 -5.96 10.06
CA VAL A 67 -2.45 -5.21 11.30
C VAL A 67 -3.71 -4.42 11.62
N GLU A 68 -4.31 -4.74 12.76
CA GLU A 68 -5.46 -4.01 13.30
C GLU A 68 -5.29 -3.80 14.81
N SER A 69 -5.64 -2.60 15.28
CA SER A 69 -5.65 -2.26 16.69
C SER A 69 -6.49 -1.01 16.91
N SER A 70 -7.30 -1.00 17.97
CA SER A 70 -8.02 0.20 18.42
C SER A 70 -7.12 1.20 19.15
N ASN A 71 -5.97 0.74 19.68
CA ASN A 71 -4.95 1.62 20.24
C ASN A 71 -4.04 2.17 19.13
N PRO A 72 -3.93 3.50 18.97
CA PRO A 72 -3.12 4.11 17.90
C PRO A 72 -1.62 3.78 17.97
N THR A 73 -1.06 3.67 19.18
CA THR A 73 0.36 3.34 19.38
C THR A 73 0.65 1.90 18.98
N SER A 74 -0.20 0.96 19.40
CA SER A 74 -0.08 -0.45 18.99
C SER A 74 -0.29 -0.63 17.49
N LEU A 75 -1.23 0.11 16.88
CA LEU A 75 -1.43 0.11 15.43
C LEU A 75 -0.18 0.61 14.69
N THR A 76 0.36 1.75 15.15
CA THR A 76 1.57 2.37 14.59
C THR A 76 2.75 1.38 14.60
N ALA A 77 3.02 0.79 15.78
CA ALA A 77 4.11 -0.16 15.96
C ALA A 77 3.92 -1.42 15.13
N GLY A 78 2.71 -1.98 15.11
CA GLY A 78 2.38 -3.17 14.33
C GLY A 78 2.60 -2.96 12.83
N ILE A 79 2.13 -1.82 12.28
CA ILE A 79 2.32 -1.49 10.87
C ILE A 79 3.82 -1.33 10.57
N MET A 80 4.58 -0.67 11.44
CA MET A 80 6.01 -0.47 11.23
C MET A 80 6.77 -1.81 11.16
N VAL A 81 6.54 -2.71 12.11
CA VAL A 81 7.21 -4.03 12.14
C VAL A 81 6.82 -4.88 10.93
N ALA A 82 5.53 -4.98 10.63
CA ALA A 82 5.05 -5.78 9.51
C ALA A 82 5.53 -5.23 8.16
N PHE A 83 5.51 -3.89 7.99
CA PHE A 83 5.96 -3.27 6.76
C PHE A 83 7.48 -3.32 6.60
N GLU A 84 8.26 -3.26 7.68
CA GLU A 84 9.71 -3.42 7.63
C GLU A 84 10.13 -4.80 7.13
N GLN A 85 9.50 -5.85 7.66
CA GLN A 85 9.71 -7.22 7.18
C GLN A 85 9.34 -7.31 5.69
N GLU A 86 8.16 -6.82 5.34
CA GLU A 86 7.65 -6.89 3.97
C GLU A 86 8.56 -6.12 2.99
N LEU A 87 9.07 -4.94 3.35
CA LEU A 87 9.96 -4.15 2.50
C LEU A 87 11.35 -4.79 2.38
N THR A 88 11.81 -5.50 3.41
CA THR A 88 13.08 -6.24 3.39
C THR A 88 13.00 -7.42 2.42
N GLU A 89 11.92 -8.19 2.46
CA GLU A 89 11.69 -9.32 1.56
C GLU A 89 11.40 -8.86 0.12
N ASN A 90 10.73 -7.70 -0.02
CA ASN A 90 10.31 -7.15 -1.29
C ASN A 90 10.80 -5.71 -1.48
N PRO A 91 12.09 -5.49 -1.74
CA PRO A 91 12.67 -4.16 -1.87
C PRO A 91 11.99 -3.35 -2.98
N ALA A 92 11.94 -2.04 -2.77
CA ALA A 92 11.36 -1.06 -3.67
C ALA A 92 12.34 0.10 -3.90
N HIS A 93 12.20 0.76 -5.06
CA HIS A 93 12.96 1.99 -5.35
C HIS A 93 12.25 3.22 -4.78
N VAL A 94 10.92 3.17 -4.67
CA VAL A 94 10.08 4.22 -4.15
C VAL A 94 8.97 3.58 -3.32
N VAL A 95 8.73 4.13 -2.12
CA VAL A 95 7.52 3.86 -1.34
C VAL A 95 6.58 5.05 -1.49
N LEU A 96 5.39 4.81 -2.02
CA LEU A 96 4.34 5.80 -2.17
C LEU A 96 3.27 5.57 -1.10
N VAL A 97 3.20 6.46 -0.13
CA VAL A 97 2.11 6.53 0.84
C VAL A 97 1.07 7.53 0.37
N VAL A 98 -0.20 7.31 0.75
CA VAL A 98 -1.32 8.14 0.31
C VAL A 98 -2.11 8.60 1.53
N ASP A 99 -2.49 9.88 1.54
CA ASP A 99 -3.26 10.50 2.62
C ASP A 99 -2.47 10.65 3.93
N ASP A 100 -3.16 10.84 5.05
CA ASP A 100 -2.62 11.23 6.36
C ASP A 100 -2.91 10.22 7.48
N LEU A 101 -3.19 8.96 7.14
CA LEU A 101 -3.50 7.91 8.11
C LEU A 101 -2.25 7.45 8.89
N THR A 102 -2.46 6.71 9.98
CA THR A 102 -1.38 6.07 10.75
C THR A 102 -0.44 5.26 9.84
N ALA A 103 -1.00 4.54 8.86
CA ALA A 103 -0.23 3.81 7.85
C ALA A 103 0.74 4.70 7.07
N THR A 104 0.34 5.93 6.70
CA THR A 104 1.18 6.89 5.98
C THR A 104 2.45 7.18 6.76
N MET A 105 2.31 7.59 8.03
CA MET A 105 3.45 7.92 8.86
C MET A 105 4.32 6.69 9.14
N SER A 106 3.70 5.58 9.54
CA SER A 106 4.41 4.32 9.86
C SER A 106 5.28 3.85 8.70
N CYS A 107 4.71 3.74 7.50
CA CYS A 107 5.43 3.24 6.34
C CYS A 107 6.48 4.24 5.82
N ALA A 108 6.22 5.55 5.93
CA ALA A 108 7.20 6.57 5.55
C ALA A 108 8.45 6.53 6.46
N ILE A 109 8.28 6.35 7.77
CA ILE A 109 9.39 6.21 8.71
C ILE A 109 10.22 4.98 8.40
N VAL A 110 9.58 3.82 8.22
CA VAL A 110 10.26 2.56 7.88
C VAL A 110 11.04 2.69 6.57
N ALA A 111 10.38 3.20 5.51
CA ALA A 111 11.03 3.39 4.21
C ALA A 111 12.29 4.25 4.35
N LYS A 112 12.22 5.36 5.09
CA LYS A 112 13.36 6.26 5.30
C LYS A 112 14.51 5.63 6.10
N LYS A 113 14.23 4.64 6.94
CA LYS A 113 15.25 3.93 7.72
C LYS A 113 15.95 2.82 6.93
N GLN A 114 15.29 2.30 5.89
CA GLN A 114 15.83 1.24 5.02
C GLN A 114 16.70 1.75 3.86
N GLY A 115 16.70 3.05 3.56
CA GLY A 115 17.52 3.67 2.51
C GLY A 115 16.83 4.82 1.81
#